data_AF-A0A1G0CGL1-F1
#
_entry.id   AF-A0A1G0CGL1-F1
#
_cell.length_a   1.000
_cell.length_b   1.000
_cell.length_c   1.000
_cell.angle_alpha   90.00
_cell.angle_beta   90.00
_cell.angle_gamma   90.00
#
_symmetry.space_group_name_H-M   'P 1'
#
loop_
_entity.id
_entity.type
_entity.pdbx_description
1 polymer ?
#
loop_
_entity_poly.entity_id
_entity_poly.type
_entity_poly.pdbx_seq_one_letter_code
_entity_poly.pdbx_strand_id
1 'polypeptide(L)'
;MVIFLLLLIGAWILWKRTTDGLLKYDLLLAWGIKLAAGWLFLIVYSEYYGSGTLTADPEAFMRESALLNQVAHESFTDYLRFLAGMETQSMIDHYLSATTHWSSGDLTLINDSKNVIRVNSLLYFLSNGNVYLHVVVLGFLSLLGFRELYLTFSTVVSFPKRRFWYALVLLPSLVFWTGSMLKEPLMIVGLCLVIRAWFGDLGNTGRIWRWIIGLILLTAFKPYVLVCLIPAIILYVLTVKVFKNRIWLAFSAMFVVFITVLTFLPAPREKGVFYLTRKQFDFVNIGKGGIHAYADSCFYFFRPDQFKYLSITEDDSVFLKRPLHAKKVALGKALPFEDVTLQPNKKAWFMYFRSNGCTSYIPVTSIGSSSAQLARNIPEALINAAFRPFFGDPGGWLKYFAVVETIVLFGWAFYAFSFWKSAAKQTKLQVVSLLLFAVCLLLLIGWITPVLGAMVRYRIPAYLAIFLAAALLFRKTKPTETWEKLPS
;
A
#
# COMPACT_ATOMS: atom_id res chain seq x y z
N MET A 1 12.75 -21.84 -16.35
CA MET A 1 14.00 -21.47 -17.05
C MET A 1 13.76 -20.66 -18.32
N VAL A 2 12.96 -21.12 -19.28
CA VAL A 2 12.71 -20.41 -20.56
C VAL A 2 12.14 -18.99 -20.36
N ILE A 3 11.11 -18.83 -19.55
CA ILE A 3 10.49 -17.51 -19.27
C ILE A 3 11.50 -16.55 -18.63
N PHE A 4 12.31 -17.04 -17.69
CA PHE A 4 13.38 -16.25 -17.09
C PHE A 4 14.38 -15.75 -18.14
N LEU A 5 14.81 -16.63 -19.06
CA LEU A 5 15.72 -16.26 -20.14
C LEU A 5 15.08 -15.27 -21.13
N LEU A 6 13.79 -15.43 -21.46
CA LEU A 6 13.06 -14.50 -22.31
C LEU A 6 12.94 -13.12 -21.67
N LEU A 7 12.65 -13.05 -20.36
CA LEU A 7 12.63 -11.79 -19.62
C LEU A 7 14.03 -11.16 -19.58
N LEU A 8 15.08 -11.94 -19.35
CA LEU A 8 16.46 -11.46 -19.35
C LEU A 8 16.86 -10.88 -20.72
N ILE A 9 16.55 -11.59 -21.81
CA ILE A 9 16.86 -11.15 -23.18
C ILE A 9 16.02 -9.94 -23.56
N GLY A 10 14.71 -9.95 -23.28
CA GLY A 10 13.80 -8.84 -23.53
C GLY A 10 14.21 -7.57 -22.77
N ALA A 11 14.61 -7.71 -21.50
CA ALA A 11 15.17 -6.65 -20.68
C ALA A 11 16.42 -6.04 -21.33
N TRP A 12 17.36 -6.90 -21.75
CA TRP A 12 18.61 -6.46 -22.37
C TRP A 12 18.39 -5.72 -23.69
N ILE A 13 17.50 -6.22 -24.55
CA ILE A 13 17.17 -5.60 -25.85
C ILE A 13 16.45 -4.27 -25.66
N LEU A 14 15.39 -4.23 -24.84
CA LEU A 14 14.61 -3.03 -24.59
C LEU A 14 15.50 -1.94 -23.99
N TRP A 15 16.38 -2.31 -23.06
CA TRP A 15 17.23 -1.38 -22.32
C TRP A 15 18.33 -0.74 -23.16
N LYS A 16 19.03 -1.53 -23.98
CA LYS A 16 20.12 -1.04 -24.85
C LYS A 16 19.67 0.13 -25.73
N ARG A 17 18.39 0.18 -26.08
CA ARG A 17 17.84 1.15 -27.03
C ARG A 17 17.22 2.40 -26.38
N THR A 18 17.02 2.43 -25.07
CA THR A 18 16.02 3.35 -24.50
C THR A 18 16.37 3.97 -23.14
N THR A 19 17.54 3.69 -22.55
CA THR A 19 17.86 4.15 -21.19
C THR A 19 19.24 4.78 -21.11
N ASP A 20 19.30 6.10 -21.29
CA ASP A 20 20.55 6.86 -21.31
C ASP A 20 21.18 7.01 -19.93
N GLY A 21 22.52 6.96 -19.87
CA GLY A 21 23.30 7.23 -18.66
C GLY A 21 23.50 6.03 -17.72
N LEU A 22 23.12 4.82 -18.15
CA LEU A 22 23.35 3.56 -17.43
C LEU A 22 24.16 2.58 -18.28
N LEU A 23 24.95 1.74 -17.62
CA LEU A 23 25.69 0.66 -18.26
C LEU A 23 24.75 -0.49 -18.63
N LYS A 24 25.19 -1.33 -19.57
CA LYS A 24 24.42 -2.51 -20.04
C LYS A 24 24.06 -3.49 -18.91
N TYR A 25 24.90 -3.56 -17.87
CA TYR A 25 24.72 -4.47 -16.75
C TYR A 25 23.90 -3.86 -15.59
N ASP A 26 23.66 -2.54 -15.58
CA ASP A 26 22.97 -1.89 -14.46
C ASP A 26 21.53 -2.37 -14.31
N LEU A 27 20.86 -2.73 -15.41
CA LEU A 27 19.54 -3.35 -15.38
C LEU A 27 19.59 -4.79 -14.88
N LEU A 28 20.56 -5.58 -15.35
CA LEU A 28 20.73 -6.98 -14.90
C LEU A 28 21.01 -7.03 -13.40
N LEU A 29 21.84 -6.12 -12.90
CA LEU A 29 22.11 -5.97 -11.47
C LEU A 29 20.86 -5.54 -10.71
N ALA A 30 20.09 -4.55 -11.22
CA ALA A 30 18.84 -4.14 -10.59
C ALA A 30 17.78 -5.25 -10.58
N TRP A 31 17.73 -6.07 -11.63
CA TRP A 31 16.87 -7.24 -11.67
C TRP A 31 17.34 -8.31 -10.68
N GLY A 32 18.64 -8.57 -10.59
CA GLY A 32 19.22 -9.43 -9.56
C GLY A 32 18.87 -8.97 -8.14
N ILE A 33 18.93 -7.66 -7.87
CA ILE A 33 18.48 -7.07 -6.60
C ILE A 33 16.99 -7.33 -6.37
N LYS A 34 16.14 -7.15 -7.38
CA LYS A 34 14.69 -7.43 -7.30
C LYS A 34 14.40 -8.91 -7.02
N LEU A 35 15.12 -9.81 -7.65
CA LEU A 35 14.99 -11.25 -7.44
C LEU A 35 15.43 -11.65 -6.04
N ALA A 36 16.57 -11.12 -5.57
CA ALA A 36 17.02 -11.33 -4.20
C ALA A 36 16.00 -10.82 -3.18
N ALA A 37 15.40 -9.65 -3.41
CA ALA A 37 14.34 -9.12 -2.57
C ALA A 37 13.07 -10.00 -2.60
N GLY A 38 12.69 -10.51 -3.78
CA GLY A 38 11.56 -11.43 -3.94
C GLY A 38 11.79 -12.80 -3.28
N TRP A 39 13.00 -13.33 -3.33
CA TRP A 39 13.37 -14.54 -2.59
C TRP A 39 13.39 -14.30 -1.09
N LEU A 40 13.94 -13.17 -0.64
CA LEU A 40 13.88 -12.78 0.77
C LEU A 40 12.42 -12.68 1.25
N PHE A 41 11.53 -12.12 0.41
CA PHE A 41 10.10 -12.09 0.68
C PHE A 41 9.53 -13.50 0.88
N LEU A 42 9.84 -14.45 -0.01
CA LEU A 42 9.39 -15.84 0.14
C LEU A 42 9.90 -16.46 1.44
N ILE A 43 11.20 -16.34 1.75
CA ILE A 43 11.81 -16.86 2.97
C ILE A 43 11.14 -16.29 4.22
N VAL A 44 10.85 -14.99 4.25
CA VAL A 44 10.17 -14.36 5.38
C VAL A 44 8.76 -14.93 5.57
N TYR A 45 8.02 -15.15 4.49
CA TYR A 45 6.64 -15.65 4.56
C TYR A 45 6.50 -17.17 4.62
N SER A 46 7.55 -17.94 4.33
CA SER A 46 7.59 -19.39 4.50
C SER A 46 8.28 -19.81 5.78
N GLU A 47 9.51 -19.37 6.03
CA GLU A 47 10.32 -19.84 7.15
C GLU A 47 10.03 -19.06 8.42
N TYR A 48 10.05 -17.73 8.35
CA TYR A 48 9.94 -16.89 9.54
C TYR A 48 8.51 -16.81 10.07
N TYR A 49 7.52 -16.69 9.18
CA TYR A 49 6.10 -16.66 9.57
C TYR A 49 5.39 -18.00 9.44
N GLY A 50 5.87 -18.88 8.55
CA GLY A 50 5.06 -19.99 8.05
C GLY A 50 5.54 -21.40 8.40
N SER A 51 6.57 -21.53 9.23
CA SER A 51 7.12 -22.82 9.67
C SER A 51 7.43 -23.79 8.51
N GLY A 52 7.92 -23.26 7.38
CA GLY A 52 8.29 -24.02 6.18
C GLY A 52 7.24 -24.02 5.07
N THR A 53 6.06 -23.46 5.29
CA THR A 53 5.02 -23.27 4.27
C THR A 53 4.68 -21.81 4.09
N LEU A 54 4.36 -21.38 2.86
CA LEU A 54 3.93 -20.00 2.62
C LEU A 54 2.69 -19.69 3.47
N THR A 55 2.62 -18.50 4.08
CA THR A 55 1.50 -18.09 4.93
C THR A 55 0.95 -16.70 4.61
N ALA A 56 -0.18 -16.35 5.24
CA ALA A 56 -0.85 -15.05 5.14
C ALA A 56 -1.29 -14.72 3.69
N ASP A 57 -1.30 -13.43 3.32
CA ASP A 57 -1.72 -12.96 2.00
C ASP A 57 -1.13 -13.75 0.81
N PRO A 58 0.21 -13.99 0.72
CA PRO A 58 0.76 -14.68 -0.45
C PRO A 58 0.28 -16.14 -0.58
N GLU A 59 0.06 -16.86 0.53
CA GLU A 59 -0.54 -18.20 0.49
C GLU A 59 -1.98 -18.13 -0.02
N ALA A 60 -2.80 -17.27 0.58
CA ALA A 60 -4.20 -17.15 0.24
C ALA A 60 -4.40 -16.74 -1.23
N PHE A 61 -3.62 -15.77 -1.72
CA PHE A 61 -3.68 -15.38 -3.12
C PHE A 61 -3.26 -16.51 -4.06
N MET A 62 -2.21 -17.27 -3.74
CA MET A 62 -1.80 -18.40 -4.58
C MET A 62 -2.84 -19.51 -4.60
N ARG A 63 -3.38 -19.89 -3.44
CA ARG A 63 -4.41 -20.93 -3.33
C ARG A 63 -5.68 -20.54 -4.08
N GLU A 64 -6.18 -19.33 -3.85
CA GLU A 64 -7.41 -18.85 -4.53
C GLU A 64 -7.17 -18.62 -6.04
N SER A 65 -5.95 -18.30 -6.46
CA SER A 65 -5.59 -18.23 -7.88
C SER A 65 -5.56 -19.61 -8.54
N ALA A 66 -5.15 -20.65 -7.81
CA ALA A 66 -5.20 -22.02 -8.30
C ALA A 66 -6.65 -22.48 -8.52
N LEU A 67 -7.54 -22.18 -7.57
CA LEU A 67 -8.98 -22.44 -7.71
C LEU A 67 -9.58 -21.71 -8.91
N LEU A 68 -9.27 -20.42 -9.07
CA LEU A 68 -9.71 -19.67 -10.24
C LEU A 68 -9.15 -20.24 -11.55
N ASN A 69 -7.90 -20.71 -11.56
CA ASN A 69 -7.30 -21.35 -12.73
C ASN A 69 -7.98 -22.69 -13.07
N GLN A 70 -8.43 -23.47 -12.07
CA GLN A 70 -9.19 -24.70 -12.28
C GLN A 70 -10.50 -24.46 -13.04
N VAL A 71 -11.17 -23.32 -12.80
CA VAL A 71 -12.36 -22.93 -13.57
C VAL A 71 -12.07 -22.89 -15.07
N ALA A 72 -10.85 -22.55 -15.49
CA ALA A 72 -10.50 -22.53 -16.91
C ALA A 72 -10.50 -23.92 -17.55
N HIS A 73 -10.25 -24.96 -16.77
CA HIS A 73 -10.29 -26.35 -17.21
C HIS A 73 -11.71 -26.91 -17.24
N GLU A 74 -12.60 -26.42 -16.36
CA GLU A 74 -14.02 -26.81 -16.34
C GLU A 74 -14.85 -26.03 -17.37
N SER A 75 -14.70 -24.70 -17.41
CA SER A 75 -15.42 -23.79 -18.31
C SER A 75 -14.56 -22.56 -18.59
N PHE A 76 -13.85 -22.58 -19.73
CA PHE A 76 -13.03 -21.44 -20.14
C PHE A 76 -13.84 -20.14 -20.31
N THR A 77 -15.11 -20.24 -20.71
CA THR A 77 -16.02 -19.09 -20.81
C THR A 77 -16.28 -18.47 -19.45
N ASP A 78 -16.55 -19.27 -18.42
CA ASP A 78 -16.78 -18.76 -17.07
C ASP A 78 -15.49 -18.21 -16.46
N TYR A 79 -14.34 -18.81 -16.76
CA TYR A 79 -13.04 -18.25 -16.42
C TYR A 79 -12.85 -16.84 -17.02
N LEU A 80 -13.16 -16.63 -18.30
CA LEU A 80 -13.10 -15.30 -18.92
C LEU A 80 -14.06 -14.30 -18.27
N ARG A 81 -15.26 -14.75 -17.85
CA ARG A 81 -16.21 -13.91 -17.10
C ARG A 81 -15.64 -13.49 -15.75
N PHE A 82 -15.02 -14.41 -15.01
CA PHE A 82 -14.32 -14.08 -13.77
C PHE A 82 -13.18 -13.08 -13.99
N LEU A 83 -12.39 -13.21 -15.06
CA LEU A 83 -11.32 -12.26 -15.39
C LEU A 83 -11.86 -10.87 -15.73
N ALA A 84 -12.99 -10.79 -16.43
CA ALA A 84 -13.61 -9.55 -16.85
C ALA A 84 -14.41 -8.83 -15.74
N GLY A 85 -14.64 -9.48 -14.59
CA GLY A 85 -15.50 -8.91 -13.55
C GLY A 85 -16.99 -9.10 -13.80
N MET A 86 -17.36 -10.09 -14.63
CA MET A 86 -18.74 -10.41 -14.99
C MET A 86 -19.25 -11.65 -14.22
N GLU A 87 -18.66 -11.98 -13.08
CA GLU A 87 -19.10 -13.11 -12.25
C GLU A 87 -20.45 -12.86 -11.57
N THR A 88 -21.28 -13.91 -11.46
CA THR A 88 -22.52 -13.90 -10.65
C THR A 88 -22.30 -14.57 -9.30
N GLN A 89 -23.17 -14.32 -8.32
CA GLN A 89 -23.10 -14.99 -7.02
C GLN A 89 -23.17 -16.52 -7.17
N SER A 90 -24.04 -17.03 -8.04
CA SER A 90 -24.15 -18.47 -8.32
C SER A 90 -22.85 -19.08 -8.85
N MET A 91 -22.10 -18.35 -9.67
CA MET A 91 -20.79 -18.80 -10.15
C MET A 91 -19.77 -18.85 -9.02
N ILE A 92 -19.78 -17.84 -8.13
CA ILE A 92 -18.90 -17.80 -6.96
C ILE A 92 -19.22 -18.99 -6.04
N ASP A 93 -20.49 -19.25 -5.76
CA ASP A 93 -20.92 -20.36 -4.90
C ASP A 93 -20.56 -21.72 -5.51
N HIS A 94 -20.62 -21.85 -6.83
CA HIS A 94 -20.27 -23.07 -7.54
C HIS A 94 -18.76 -23.32 -7.59
N TYR A 95 -17.98 -22.35 -8.06
CA TYR A 95 -16.55 -22.54 -8.37
C TYR A 95 -15.61 -22.09 -7.26
N LEU A 96 -15.99 -21.06 -6.49
CA LEU A 96 -15.10 -20.34 -5.58
C LEU A 96 -15.64 -20.29 -4.14
N SER A 97 -16.53 -21.21 -3.74
CA SER A 97 -17.09 -21.25 -2.38
C SER A 97 -16.05 -21.41 -1.27
N ALA A 98 -14.91 -22.04 -1.57
CA ALA A 98 -13.77 -22.19 -0.67
C ALA A 98 -12.89 -20.94 -0.56
N THR A 99 -13.17 -19.88 -1.32
CA THR A 99 -12.38 -18.64 -1.31
C THR A 99 -12.82 -17.71 -0.18
N THR A 100 -11.85 -17.02 0.40
CA THR A 100 -12.07 -16.08 1.50
C THR A 100 -11.84 -14.64 1.03
N HIS A 101 -10.74 -14.39 0.31
CA HIS A 101 -10.35 -13.05 -0.13
C HIS A 101 -11.14 -12.58 -1.35
N TRP A 102 -11.59 -13.50 -2.20
CA TRP A 102 -12.48 -13.19 -3.31
C TRP A 102 -13.80 -12.56 -2.83
N SER A 103 -14.39 -13.12 -1.77
CA SER A 103 -15.72 -12.71 -1.24
C SER A 103 -15.64 -11.68 -0.10
N SER A 104 -14.44 -11.37 0.42
CA SER A 104 -14.22 -10.38 1.49
C SER A 104 -14.60 -8.92 1.13
N GLY A 105 -15.02 -8.66 -0.10
CA GLY A 105 -15.06 -7.33 -0.71
C GLY A 105 -16.41 -6.64 -0.81
N ASP A 106 -17.51 -7.27 -0.41
CA ASP A 106 -18.87 -6.75 -0.65
C ASP A 106 -19.17 -5.41 0.03
N LEU A 107 -18.33 -5.02 1.00
CA LEU A 107 -18.40 -3.75 1.73
C LEU A 107 -17.37 -2.71 1.23
N THR A 108 -16.66 -2.97 0.13
CA THR A 108 -15.65 -2.09 -0.45
C THR A 108 -16.03 -1.65 -1.85
N LEU A 109 -15.70 -0.40 -2.20
CA LEU A 109 -16.03 0.16 -3.51
C LEU A 109 -15.35 -0.62 -4.67
N ILE A 110 -14.15 -1.16 -4.41
CA ILE A 110 -13.38 -2.02 -5.30
C ILE A 110 -12.68 -3.07 -4.44
N ASN A 111 -12.95 -4.36 -4.70
CA ASN A 111 -12.19 -5.45 -4.08
C ASN A 111 -10.87 -5.65 -4.82
N ASP A 112 -9.80 -5.09 -4.28
CA ASP A 112 -8.45 -5.17 -4.83
C ASP A 112 -7.82 -6.58 -4.72
N SER A 113 -8.35 -7.46 -3.85
CA SER A 113 -7.91 -8.85 -3.72
C SER A 113 -8.29 -9.70 -4.93
N LYS A 114 -9.47 -9.48 -5.52
CA LYS A 114 -9.89 -10.18 -6.75
C LYS A 114 -8.89 -9.96 -7.89
N ASN A 115 -8.37 -8.75 -8.03
CA ASN A 115 -7.47 -8.41 -9.14
C ASN A 115 -6.09 -9.07 -9.03
N VAL A 116 -5.53 -9.21 -7.82
CA VAL A 116 -4.27 -9.95 -7.65
C VAL A 116 -4.47 -11.46 -7.86
N ILE A 117 -5.64 -11.99 -7.49
CA ILE A 117 -6.01 -13.39 -7.77
C ILE A 117 -6.13 -13.62 -9.28
N ARG A 118 -6.79 -12.72 -10.03
CA ARG A 118 -6.88 -12.79 -11.50
C ARG A 118 -5.50 -12.81 -12.17
N VAL A 119 -4.59 -11.91 -11.76
CA VAL A 119 -3.25 -11.86 -12.35
C VAL A 119 -2.45 -13.12 -12.02
N ASN A 120 -2.47 -13.57 -10.77
CA ASN A 120 -1.76 -14.79 -10.40
C ASN A 120 -2.38 -16.04 -11.06
N SER A 121 -3.70 -16.10 -11.24
CA SER A 121 -4.35 -17.18 -12.01
C SER A 121 -3.90 -17.22 -13.47
N LEU A 122 -3.70 -16.07 -14.11
CA LEU A 122 -3.13 -16.00 -15.46
C LEU A 122 -1.68 -16.48 -15.50
N LEU A 123 -0.88 -16.13 -14.49
CA LEU A 123 0.49 -16.64 -14.35
C LEU A 123 0.54 -18.13 -14.06
N TYR A 124 -0.51 -18.70 -13.47
CA TYR A 124 -0.63 -20.11 -13.14
C TYR A 124 -0.51 -21.01 -14.37
N PHE A 125 -1.05 -20.60 -15.53
CA PHE A 125 -0.89 -21.33 -16.80
C PHE A 125 0.57 -21.49 -17.22
N LEU A 126 1.42 -20.51 -16.86
CA LEU A 126 2.85 -20.51 -17.20
C LEU A 126 3.70 -21.16 -16.11
N SER A 127 3.27 -21.05 -14.85
CA SER A 127 4.04 -21.48 -13.68
C SER A 127 3.72 -22.88 -13.22
N ASN A 128 2.54 -23.40 -13.56
CA ASN A 128 1.94 -24.58 -12.95
C ASN A 128 1.99 -24.53 -11.40
N GLY A 129 1.66 -23.37 -10.84
CA GLY A 129 1.69 -23.11 -9.39
C GLY A 129 3.07 -22.79 -8.80
N ASN A 130 4.13 -22.73 -9.61
CA ASN A 130 5.45 -22.37 -9.11
C ASN A 130 5.52 -20.90 -8.66
N VAL A 131 5.50 -20.69 -7.34
CA VAL A 131 5.53 -19.36 -6.70
C VAL A 131 6.73 -18.49 -7.10
N TYR A 132 7.89 -19.10 -7.41
CA TYR A 132 9.08 -18.35 -7.81
C TYR A 132 8.89 -17.68 -9.16
N LEU A 133 8.15 -18.31 -10.09
CA LEU A 133 7.90 -17.69 -11.39
C LEU A 133 7.04 -16.42 -11.25
N HIS A 134 6.07 -16.43 -10.34
CA HIS A 134 5.22 -15.27 -10.09
C HIS A 134 6.06 -14.09 -9.57
N VAL A 135 6.95 -14.36 -8.61
CA VAL A 135 7.92 -13.39 -8.09
C VAL A 135 8.84 -12.86 -9.19
N VAL A 136 9.36 -13.73 -10.06
CA VAL A 136 10.23 -13.34 -11.18
C VAL A 136 9.50 -12.39 -12.14
N VAL A 137 8.27 -12.74 -12.55
CA VAL A 137 7.50 -11.96 -13.54
C VAL A 137 7.06 -10.63 -12.94
N LEU A 138 6.45 -10.63 -11.75
CA LEU A 138 5.95 -9.41 -11.10
C LEU A 138 7.09 -8.50 -10.66
N GLY A 139 8.19 -9.07 -10.16
CA GLY A 139 9.42 -8.35 -9.86
C GLY A 139 9.99 -7.65 -11.10
N PHE A 140 9.98 -8.31 -12.25
CA PHE A 140 10.39 -7.70 -13.52
C PHE A 140 9.49 -6.56 -13.96
N LEU A 141 8.16 -6.74 -13.90
CA LEU A 141 7.21 -5.66 -14.21
C LEU A 141 7.44 -4.43 -13.33
N SER A 142 7.63 -4.63 -12.02
CA SER A 142 7.93 -3.53 -11.09
C SER A 142 9.22 -2.77 -11.44
N LEU A 143 10.22 -3.47 -11.98
CA LEU A 143 11.48 -2.87 -12.42
C LEU A 143 11.29 -1.98 -13.66
N LEU A 144 10.38 -2.34 -14.57
CA LEU A 144 10.00 -1.46 -15.68
C LEU A 144 9.36 -0.16 -15.17
N GLY A 145 8.57 -0.22 -14.09
CA GLY A 145 8.10 0.98 -13.39
C GLY A 145 9.25 1.86 -12.89
N PHE A 146 10.25 1.28 -12.24
CA PHE A 146 11.39 2.05 -11.71
C PHE A 146 12.20 2.69 -12.83
N ARG A 147 12.29 2.04 -13.98
CA ARG A 147 12.89 2.60 -15.20
C ARG A 147 12.14 3.85 -15.67
N GLU A 148 10.82 3.82 -15.76
CA GLU A 148 10.02 5.00 -16.15
C GLU A 148 10.25 6.17 -15.18
N LEU A 149 10.38 5.86 -13.89
CA LEU A 149 10.70 6.87 -12.87
C LEU A 149 12.11 7.43 -13.02
N TYR A 150 13.10 6.57 -13.28
CA TYR A 150 14.47 6.97 -13.58
C TYR A 150 14.52 7.93 -14.79
N LEU A 151 13.85 7.58 -15.89
CA LEU A 151 13.77 8.44 -17.08
C LEU A 151 13.08 9.79 -16.81
N THR A 152 12.18 9.85 -15.83
CA THR A 152 11.50 11.08 -15.43
C THR A 152 12.46 12.09 -14.80
N PHE A 153 13.36 11.64 -13.95
CA PHE A 153 14.13 12.54 -13.09
C PHE A 153 15.65 12.52 -13.30
N SER A 154 16.18 11.57 -14.08
CA SER A 154 17.62 11.45 -14.36
C SER A 154 18.26 12.68 -15.03
N THR A 155 17.47 13.53 -15.67
CA THR A 155 17.91 14.81 -16.26
C THR A 155 17.77 16.00 -15.30
N VAL A 156 17.06 15.82 -14.18
CA VAL A 156 16.74 16.88 -13.19
C VAL A 156 17.57 16.74 -11.91
N VAL A 157 17.95 15.52 -11.54
CA VAL A 157 18.81 15.26 -10.38
C VAL A 157 20.23 15.80 -10.59
N SER A 158 20.84 16.33 -9.53
CA SER A 158 22.16 16.98 -9.57
C SER A 158 23.34 16.01 -9.40
N PHE A 159 23.07 14.76 -9.09
CA PHE A 159 24.07 13.72 -8.82
C PHE A 159 24.11 12.70 -9.96
N PRO A 160 25.19 11.91 -10.08
CA PRO A 160 25.38 10.99 -11.20
C PRO A 160 24.16 10.09 -11.44
N LYS A 161 23.70 10.01 -12.70
CA LYS A 161 22.53 9.23 -13.12
C LYS A 161 22.53 7.80 -12.58
N ARG A 162 23.69 7.13 -12.64
CA ARG A 162 23.89 5.78 -12.10
C ARG A 162 23.66 5.69 -10.59
N ARG A 163 24.04 6.71 -9.81
CA ARG A 163 23.75 6.75 -8.37
C ARG A 163 22.26 6.91 -8.10
N PHE A 164 21.54 7.69 -8.92
CA PHE A 164 20.08 7.81 -8.81
C PHE A 164 19.37 6.48 -9.10
N TRP A 165 19.81 5.77 -10.13
CA TRP A 165 19.31 4.43 -10.42
C TRP A 165 19.46 3.48 -9.23
N TYR A 166 20.66 3.37 -8.66
CA TYR A 166 20.89 2.49 -7.52
C TYR A 166 20.16 2.93 -6.26
N ALA A 167 20.05 4.23 -6.01
CA ALA A 167 19.26 4.74 -4.89
C ALA A 167 17.77 4.37 -5.01
N LEU A 168 17.22 4.31 -6.22
CA LEU A 168 15.84 3.84 -6.46
C LEU A 168 15.67 2.33 -6.21
N VAL A 169 16.62 1.50 -6.66
CA VAL A 169 16.49 0.03 -6.57
C VAL A 169 16.97 -0.56 -5.24
N LEU A 170 17.63 0.24 -4.38
CA LEU A 170 18.15 -0.18 -3.07
C LEU A 170 17.32 0.31 -1.87
N LEU A 171 16.23 1.05 -2.08
CA LEU A 171 15.29 1.42 -1.01
C LEU A 171 14.68 0.14 -0.40
N PRO A 172 15.01 -0.23 0.86
CA PRO A 172 14.73 -1.57 1.40
C PRO A 172 13.26 -1.98 1.36
N SER A 173 12.35 -1.19 1.93
CA SER A 173 10.92 -1.55 1.93
C SER A 173 10.38 -1.53 0.50
N LEU A 174 10.74 -0.51 -0.26
CA LEU A 174 10.28 -0.37 -1.63
C LEU A 174 10.65 -1.62 -2.46
N VAL A 175 11.91 -2.07 -2.43
CA VAL A 175 12.36 -3.23 -3.21
C VAL A 175 11.77 -4.54 -2.67
N PHE A 176 11.68 -4.71 -1.35
CA PHE A 176 11.13 -5.91 -0.72
C PHE A 176 9.68 -6.17 -1.14
N TRP A 177 8.80 -5.19 -0.95
CA TRP A 177 7.38 -5.38 -1.23
C TRP A 177 7.05 -5.38 -2.73
N THR A 178 7.77 -4.61 -3.53
CA THR A 178 7.54 -4.57 -4.98
C THR A 178 8.24 -5.71 -5.74
N GLY A 179 9.11 -6.46 -5.08
CA GLY A 179 9.66 -7.73 -5.56
C GLY A 179 8.78 -8.95 -5.24
N SER A 180 7.62 -8.77 -4.61
CA SER A 180 6.74 -9.86 -4.17
C SER A 180 5.76 -10.33 -5.25
N MET A 181 4.89 -11.30 -4.90
CA MET A 181 3.74 -11.74 -5.71
C MET A 181 2.41 -11.06 -5.35
N LEU A 182 2.48 -9.99 -4.56
CA LEU A 182 1.31 -9.30 -4.00
C LEU A 182 0.79 -8.20 -4.96
N LYS A 183 -0.01 -7.27 -4.42
CA LYS A 183 -0.60 -6.12 -5.14
C LYS A 183 0.43 -5.02 -5.43
N GLU A 184 1.46 -4.92 -4.59
CA GLU A 184 2.47 -3.85 -4.59
C GLU A 184 3.28 -3.72 -5.90
N PRO A 185 3.76 -4.80 -6.54
CA PRO A 185 4.44 -4.73 -7.84
C PRO A 185 3.62 -4.01 -8.90
N LEU A 186 2.32 -4.30 -9.02
CA LEU A 186 1.47 -3.72 -10.06
C LEU A 186 1.01 -2.30 -9.70
N MET A 187 0.75 -2.05 -8.42
CA MET A 187 0.50 -0.70 -7.92
C MET A 187 1.69 0.23 -8.20
N ILE A 188 2.92 -0.22 -7.96
CA ILE A 188 4.10 0.65 -8.16
C ILE A 188 4.35 0.92 -9.64
N VAL A 189 4.08 -0.04 -10.53
CA VAL A 189 4.10 0.21 -11.98
C VAL A 189 3.09 1.29 -12.34
N GLY A 190 1.86 1.18 -11.82
CA GLY A 190 0.82 2.19 -12.05
C GLY A 190 1.25 3.59 -11.60
N LEU A 191 1.79 3.70 -10.39
CA LEU A 191 2.28 4.96 -9.84
C LEU A 191 3.42 5.56 -10.68
N CYS A 192 4.42 4.75 -11.05
CA CYS A 192 5.55 5.20 -11.84
C CYS A 192 5.13 5.67 -13.24
N LEU A 193 4.16 4.99 -13.88
CA LEU A 193 3.61 5.42 -15.16
C LEU A 193 2.87 6.75 -15.06
N VAL A 194 2.05 6.94 -14.02
CA VAL A 194 1.38 8.23 -13.77
C VAL A 194 2.40 9.35 -13.54
N ILE A 195 3.42 9.13 -12.70
CA ILE A 195 4.47 10.12 -12.45
C ILE A 195 5.23 10.46 -13.73
N ARG A 196 5.57 9.46 -14.56
CA ARG A 196 6.24 9.67 -15.85
C ARG A 196 5.35 10.42 -16.83
N ALA A 197 4.05 10.14 -16.87
CA ALA A 197 3.10 10.86 -17.71
C ALA A 197 2.88 12.31 -17.23
N TRP A 198 3.05 12.56 -15.94
CA TRP A 198 2.88 13.87 -15.33
C TRP A 198 4.11 14.76 -15.51
N PHE A 199 5.30 14.28 -15.16
CA PHE A 199 6.53 15.09 -15.15
C PHE A 199 7.50 14.79 -16.28
N GLY A 200 7.34 13.68 -16.99
CA GLY A 200 8.26 13.27 -18.04
C GLY A 200 8.14 14.14 -19.28
N ASP A 201 9.28 14.38 -19.91
CA ASP A 201 9.31 14.95 -21.25
C ASP A 201 8.89 13.87 -22.25
N LEU A 202 7.66 14.01 -22.75
CA LEU A 202 6.94 13.01 -23.54
C LEU A 202 6.02 13.71 -24.54
N GLY A 203 6.00 13.18 -25.77
CA GLY A 203 4.95 13.49 -26.74
C GLY A 203 3.57 12.95 -26.31
N ASN A 204 2.52 13.41 -26.97
CA ASN A 204 1.12 13.17 -26.57
C ASN A 204 0.78 11.67 -26.46
N THR A 205 1.10 10.87 -27.48
CA THR A 205 0.83 9.43 -27.47
C THR A 205 1.53 8.75 -26.29
N GLY A 206 2.81 9.06 -26.07
CA GLY A 206 3.61 8.52 -24.97
C GLY A 206 3.05 8.87 -23.59
N ARG A 207 2.43 10.04 -23.47
CA ARG A 207 1.80 10.52 -22.24
C ARG A 207 0.45 9.83 -21.98
N ILE A 208 -0.40 9.73 -23.01
CA ILE A 208 -1.77 9.21 -22.90
C ILE A 208 -1.78 7.75 -22.45
N TRP A 209 -1.00 6.87 -23.10
CA TRP A 209 -1.04 5.45 -22.74
C TRP A 209 -0.53 5.21 -21.30
N ARG A 210 0.46 5.99 -20.85
CA ARG A 210 0.98 5.90 -19.48
C ARG A 210 -0.06 6.34 -18.45
N TRP A 211 -0.81 7.40 -18.74
CA TRP A 211 -1.96 7.80 -17.92
C TRP A 211 -3.02 6.69 -17.89
N ILE A 212 -3.43 6.16 -19.03
CA ILE A 212 -4.47 5.14 -19.12
C ILE A 212 -4.07 3.89 -18.32
N ILE A 213 -2.92 3.29 -18.65
CA ILE A 213 -2.44 2.07 -17.97
C ILE A 213 -2.17 2.36 -16.49
N GLY A 214 -1.56 3.50 -16.18
CA GLY A 214 -1.25 3.89 -14.82
C GLY A 214 -2.49 4.04 -13.93
N LEU A 215 -3.53 4.72 -14.43
CA LEU A 215 -4.79 4.89 -13.72
C LEU A 215 -5.56 3.57 -13.55
N ILE A 216 -5.56 2.71 -14.58
CA ILE A 216 -6.18 1.38 -14.50
C ILE A 216 -5.50 0.56 -13.38
N LEU A 217 -4.16 0.49 -13.38
CA LEU A 217 -3.42 -0.27 -12.38
C LEU A 217 -3.62 0.28 -10.96
N LEU A 218 -3.58 1.60 -10.77
CA LEU A 218 -3.81 2.18 -9.45
C LEU A 218 -5.24 1.92 -8.96
N THR A 219 -6.24 2.07 -9.83
CA THR A 219 -7.64 1.81 -9.49
C THR A 219 -7.87 0.34 -9.16
N ALA A 220 -7.26 -0.58 -9.92
CA ALA A 220 -7.42 -2.02 -9.74
C ALA A 220 -6.73 -2.55 -8.47
N PHE A 221 -5.54 -2.06 -8.13
CA PHE A 221 -4.73 -2.66 -7.07
C PHE A 221 -4.70 -1.87 -5.77
N LYS A 222 -4.72 -0.52 -5.81
CA LYS A 222 -4.74 0.34 -4.61
C LYS A 222 -5.42 1.68 -4.91
N PRO A 223 -6.76 1.74 -5.02
CA PRO A 223 -7.48 2.95 -5.40
C PRO A 223 -7.24 4.12 -4.43
N TYR A 224 -6.98 3.83 -3.16
CA TYR A 224 -6.65 4.87 -2.17
C TYR A 224 -5.35 5.63 -2.49
N VAL A 225 -4.37 4.99 -3.14
CA VAL A 225 -3.14 5.66 -3.57
C VAL A 225 -3.46 6.70 -4.64
N LEU A 226 -4.38 6.39 -5.56
CA LEU A 226 -4.86 7.33 -6.57
C LEU A 226 -5.63 8.49 -5.92
N VAL A 227 -6.52 8.21 -4.96
CA VAL A 227 -7.28 9.25 -4.24
C VAL A 227 -6.33 10.24 -3.55
N CYS A 228 -5.28 9.75 -2.89
CA CYS A 228 -4.27 10.62 -2.26
C CYS A 228 -3.41 11.39 -3.27
N LEU A 229 -3.29 10.92 -4.52
CA LEU A 229 -2.53 11.58 -5.59
C LEU A 229 -3.30 12.73 -6.23
N ILE A 230 -4.63 12.68 -6.24
CA ILE A 230 -5.49 13.71 -6.87
C ILE A 230 -5.21 15.13 -6.34
N PRO A 231 -5.16 15.39 -5.01
CA PRO A 231 -4.84 16.73 -4.49
C PRO A 231 -3.49 17.27 -4.99
N ALA A 232 -2.49 16.40 -5.15
CA ALA A 232 -1.18 16.78 -5.65
C ALA A 232 -1.22 17.19 -7.14
N ILE A 233 -2.00 16.46 -7.95
CA ILE A 233 -2.23 16.78 -9.37
C ILE A 233 -2.99 18.11 -9.49
N ILE A 234 -4.06 18.29 -8.71
CA ILE A 234 -4.86 19.53 -8.69
C ILE A 234 -3.97 20.71 -8.33
N LEU A 235 -3.18 20.62 -7.25
CA LEU A 235 -2.27 21.69 -6.85
C LEU A 235 -1.31 22.09 -7.98
N TYR A 236 -0.75 21.10 -8.68
CA TYR A 236 0.15 21.34 -9.79
C TYR A 236 -0.53 22.03 -10.96
N VAL A 237 -1.69 21.53 -11.38
CA VAL A 237 -2.47 22.10 -12.49
C VAL A 237 -2.90 23.52 -12.15
N LEU A 238 -3.44 23.77 -10.96
CA LEU A 238 -3.81 25.10 -10.50
C LEU A 238 -2.60 26.05 -10.51
N THR A 239 -1.46 25.59 -10.00
CA THR A 239 -0.24 26.41 -9.95
C THR A 239 0.21 26.84 -11.34
N VAL A 240 0.26 25.91 -12.30
CA VAL A 240 0.76 26.16 -13.65
C VAL A 240 -0.27 26.92 -14.50
N LYS A 241 -1.55 26.55 -14.45
CA LYS A 241 -2.59 27.04 -15.37
C LYS A 241 -3.32 28.28 -14.86
N VAL A 242 -3.47 28.43 -13.55
CA VAL A 242 -4.30 29.50 -12.94
C VAL A 242 -3.42 30.53 -12.24
N PHE A 243 -2.55 30.07 -11.34
CA PHE A 243 -1.80 30.95 -10.43
C PHE A 243 -0.40 31.36 -10.94
N LYS A 244 -0.12 31.20 -12.24
CA LYS A 244 1.13 31.66 -12.90
C LYS A 244 2.41 31.28 -12.12
N ASN A 245 2.50 30.01 -11.68
CA ASN A 245 3.59 29.45 -10.88
C ASN A 245 3.73 29.96 -9.43
N ARG A 246 2.71 30.61 -8.87
CA ARG A 246 2.66 30.99 -7.44
C ARG A 246 2.13 29.83 -6.58
N ILE A 247 3.02 28.90 -6.26
CA ILE A 247 2.72 27.64 -5.54
C ILE A 247 1.92 27.88 -4.25
N TRP A 248 2.39 28.79 -3.39
CA TRP A 248 1.76 29.05 -2.09
C TRP A 248 0.36 29.66 -2.21
N LEU A 249 0.12 30.50 -3.24
CA LEU A 249 -1.20 31.04 -3.50
C LEU A 249 -2.17 29.95 -3.97
N ALA A 250 -1.71 29.06 -4.86
CA ALA A 250 -2.51 27.91 -5.31
C ALA A 250 -2.83 26.96 -4.15
N PHE A 251 -1.86 26.69 -3.28
CA PHE A 251 -2.05 25.86 -2.09
C PHE A 251 -3.07 26.49 -1.14
N SER A 252 -2.93 27.78 -0.81
CA SER A 252 -3.88 28.49 0.05
C SER A 252 -5.29 28.50 -0.54
N ALA A 253 -5.43 28.76 -1.84
CA ALA A 253 -6.73 28.73 -2.51
C ALA A 253 -7.38 27.34 -2.45
N MET A 254 -6.61 26.29 -2.75
CA MET A 254 -7.08 24.90 -2.65
C MET A 254 -7.48 24.53 -1.22
N PHE A 255 -6.71 24.97 -0.21
CA PHE A 255 -7.00 24.73 1.19
C PHE A 255 -8.29 25.44 1.65
N VAL A 256 -8.47 26.72 1.27
CA VAL A 256 -9.71 27.47 1.55
C VAL A 256 -10.90 26.77 0.93
N VAL A 257 -10.83 26.36 -0.34
CA VAL A 257 -11.91 25.61 -1.00
C VAL A 257 -12.21 24.30 -0.27
N PHE A 258 -11.18 23.55 0.12
CA PHE A 258 -11.35 22.30 0.86
C PHE A 258 -12.07 22.50 2.20
N ILE A 259 -11.66 23.51 2.99
CA ILE A 259 -12.31 23.82 4.28
C ILE A 259 -13.74 24.30 4.08
N THR A 260 -14.00 25.15 3.08
CA THR A 260 -15.35 25.60 2.72
C THR A 260 -16.23 24.39 2.38
N VAL A 261 -15.77 23.49 1.52
CA VAL A 261 -16.50 22.26 1.16
C VAL A 261 -16.79 21.40 2.39
N LEU A 262 -15.82 21.17 3.28
CA LEU A 262 -16.02 20.39 4.50
C LEU A 262 -16.99 21.05 5.50
N THR A 263 -17.07 22.38 5.49
CA THR A 263 -17.94 23.14 6.39
C THR A 263 -19.38 23.15 5.88
N PHE A 264 -19.57 23.42 4.58
CA PHE A 264 -20.90 23.57 3.97
C PHE A 264 -21.52 22.27 3.46
N LEU A 265 -20.75 21.18 3.31
CA LEU A 265 -21.26 19.86 2.92
C LEU A 265 -21.09 18.83 4.06
N PRO A 266 -21.95 18.85 5.10
CA PRO A 266 -21.81 17.96 6.26
C PRO A 266 -22.05 16.49 5.92
N ALA A 267 -22.99 16.17 5.02
CA ALA A 267 -23.34 14.79 4.70
C ALA A 267 -22.19 13.99 4.04
N PRO A 268 -21.48 14.50 3.00
CA PRO A 268 -20.28 13.84 2.47
C PRO A 268 -19.16 13.71 3.51
N ARG A 269 -18.96 14.74 4.34
CA ARG A 269 -17.97 14.73 5.42
C ARG A 269 -18.26 13.60 6.41
N GLU A 270 -19.48 13.52 6.93
CA GLU A 270 -19.88 12.52 7.92
C GLU A 270 -19.79 11.10 7.36
N LYS A 271 -20.21 10.89 6.12
CA LYS A 271 -20.03 9.60 5.42
C LYS A 271 -18.54 9.21 5.34
N GLY A 272 -17.66 10.16 5.00
CA GLY A 272 -16.22 9.92 4.94
C GLY A 272 -15.62 9.58 6.31
N VAL A 273 -15.97 10.35 7.34
CA VAL A 273 -15.50 10.13 8.72
C VAL A 273 -16.00 8.78 9.26
N PHE A 274 -17.25 8.43 8.99
CA PHE A 274 -17.81 7.13 9.34
C PHE A 274 -17.08 5.98 8.64
N TYR A 275 -16.80 6.12 7.33
CA TYR A 275 -16.04 5.13 6.58
C TYR A 275 -14.62 4.91 7.15
N LEU A 276 -13.91 6.00 7.48
CA LEU A 276 -12.60 5.93 8.13
C LEU A 276 -12.68 5.28 9.51
N THR A 277 -13.72 5.61 10.31
CA THR A 277 -13.96 4.99 11.62
C THR A 277 -14.18 3.49 11.48
N ARG A 278 -14.97 3.06 10.49
CA ARG A 278 -15.21 1.64 10.22
C ARG A 278 -13.92 0.93 9.80
N LYS A 279 -13.12 1.52 8.91
CA LYS A 279 -11.84 0.94 8.50
C LYS A 279 -10.84 0.87 9.64
N GLN A 280 -10.72 1.92 10.44
CA GLN A 280 -9.88 1.90 11.64
C GLN A 280 -10.34 0.76 12.58
N PHE A 281 -11.63 0.61 12.77
CA PHE A 281 -12.20 -0.45 13.58
C PHE A 281 -11.84 -1.85 13.07
N ASP A 282 -12.03 -2.12 11.78
CA ASP A 282 -11.68 -3.40 11.16
C ASP A 282 -10.20 -3.75 11.38
N PHE A 283 -9.30 -2.78 11.16
CA PHE A 283 -7.86 -2.97 11.34
C PHE A 283 -7.44 -3.09 12.81
N VAL A 284 -8.11 -2.40 13.75
CA VAL A 284 -7.90 -2.59 15.19
C VAL A 284 -8.30 -4.00 15.61
N ASN A 285 -9.38 -4.55 15.07
CA ASN A 285 -9.79 -5.93 15.36
C ASN A 285 -8.80 -6.95 14.80
N ILE A 286 -8.28 -6.75 13.58
CA ILE A 286 -7.23 -7.60 13.03
C ILE A 286 -5.99 -7.55 13.93
N GLY A 287 -5.58 -6.35 14.33
CA GLY A 287 -4.39 -6.15 15.15
C GLY A 287 -4.53 -6.71 16.57
N LYS A 288 -5.68 -6.53 17.21
CA LYS A 288 -5.95 -7.11 18.54
C LYS A 288 -6.22 -8.60 18.48
N GLY A 289 -6.78 -9.11 17.37
CA GLY A 289 -7.36 -10.45 17.34
C GLY A 289 -8.61 -10.54 18.21
N GLY A 290 -9.02 -11.77 18.51
CA GLY A 290 -10.22 -12.06 19.29
C GLY A 290 -10.97 -13.28 18.78
N ILE A 291 -12.05 -13.61 19.48
CA ILE A 291 -12.99 -14.67 19.11
C ILE A 291 -14.33 -14.04 18.79
N HIS A 292 -14.91 -14.41 17.65
CA HIS A 292 -16.31 -14.13 17.32
C HIS A 292 -17.11 -15.40 17.52
N ALA A 293 -17.98 -15.40 18.53
CA ALA A 293 -18.91 -16.49 18.81
C ALA A 293 -20.32 -16.09 18.38
N TYR A 294 -21.00 -16.95 17.61
CA TYR A 294 -22.39 -16.74 17.22
C TYR A 294 -23.34 -17.38 18.25
N ALA A 295 -24.25 -16.57 18.78
CA ALA A 295 -25.29 -16.99 19.70
C ALA A 295 -26.41 -15.95 19.73
N ASP A 296 -27.63 -16.39 20.08
CA ASP A 296 -28.78 -15.48 20.27
C ASP A 296 -29.02 -14.55 19.06
N SER A 297 -28.85 -15.09 17.85
CA SER A 297 -28.95 -14.37 16.58
C SER A 297 -28.00 -13.16 16.44
N CYS A 298 -26.90 -13.14 17.20
CA CYS A 298 -25.90 -12.09 17.19
C CYS A 298 -24.49 -12.65 17.32
N PHE A 299 -23.48 -11.79 17.16
CA PHE A 299 -22.09 -12.13 17.41
C PHE A 299 -21.61 -11.50 18.72
N TYR A 300 -21.01 -12.33 19.57
CA TYR A 300 -20.25 -11.90 20.73
C TYR A 300 -18.77 -11.90 20.42
N PHE A 301 -18.12 -10.76 20.65
CA PHE A 301 -16.69 -10.58 20.49
C PHE A 301 -15.98 -10.64 21.84
N PHE A 302 -14.99 -11.53 21.93
CA PHE A 302 -14.10 -11.69 23.07
C PHE A 302 -12.67 -11.30 22.70
N ARG A 303 -12.02 -10.54 23.56
CA ARG A 303 -10.62 -10.13 23.39
C ARG A 303 -9.65 -11.28 23.76
N PRO A 304 -8.42 -11.28 23.23
CA PRO A 304 -7.43 -12.33 23.54
C PRO A 304 -7.12 -12.48 25.03
N ASP A 305 -7.13 -11.40 25.81
CA ASP A 305 -6.91 -11.43 27.27
C ASP A 305 -7.97 -12.27 28.02
N GLN A 306 -9.12 -12.48 27.38
CA GLN A 306 -10.26 -13.19 27.94
C GLN A 306 -10.26 -14.68 27.58
N PHE A 307 -9.39 -15.14 26.68
CA PHE A 307 -9.41 -16.52 26.18
C PHE A 307 -9.21 -17.56 27.30
N LYS A 308 -8.46 -17.21 28.35
CA LYS A 308 -8.28 -18.09 29.53
C LYS A 308 -9.56 -18.36 30.32
N TYR A 309 -10.56 -17.51 30.16
CA TYR A 309 -11.88 -17.63 30.78
C TYR A 309 -12.91 -18.28 29.85
N LEU A 310 -12.49 -18.65 28.64
CA LEU A 310 -13.28 -19.41 27.69
C LEU A 310 -12.78 -20.87 27.70
N SER A 311 -13.69 -21.80 27.44
CA SER A 311 -13.38 -23.17 27.05
C SER A 311 -13.73 -23.30 25.58
N ILE A 312 -12.76 -23.68 24.76
CA ILE A 312 -12.93 -23.88 23.32
C ILE A 312 -12.76 -25.38 23.07
N THR A 313 -13.78 -26.02 22.54
CA THR A 313 -13.72 -27.45 22.17
C THR A 313 -13.15 -27.62 20.76
N GLU A 314 -12.81 -28.86 20.39
CA GLU A 314 -12.33 -29.18 19.04
C GLU A 314 -13.39 -28.92 17.96
N ASP A 315 -14.68 -29.02 18.30
CA ASP A 315 -15.81 -28.72 17.40
C ASP A 315 -16.15 -27.21 17.29
N ASP A 316 -15.15 -26.34 17.40
CA ASP A 316 -15.32 -24.88 17.33
C ASP A 316 -16.40 -24.33 18.27
N SER A 317 -16.62 -24.95 19.44
CA SER A 317 -17.63 -24.48 20.39
C SER A 317 -17.02 -23.71 21.55
N VAL A 318 -17.64 -22.58 21.90
CA VAL A 318 -17.21 -21.66 22.96
C VAL A 318 -18.12 -21.79 24.18
N PHE A 319 -17.51 -22.01 25.33
CA PHE A 319 -18.15 -21.93 26.65
C PHE A 319 -17.48 -20.87 27.52
N LEU A 320 -18.26 -20.08 28.23
CA LEU A 320 -17.84 -19.13 29.24
C LEU A 320 -17.67 -19.85 30.58
N LYS A 321 -16.46 -19.83 31.15
CA LYS A 321 -16.19 -20.43 32.46
C LYS A 321 -16.72 -19.58 33.62
N ARG A 322 -16.94 -18.29 33.39
CA ARG A 322 -17.37 -17.29 34.38
C ARG A 322 -18.05 -16.11 33.67
N PRO A 323 -18.69 -15.19 34.43
CA PRO A 323 -19.25 -13.98 33.83
C PRO A 323 -18.16 -13.15 33.14
N LEU A 324 -18.39 -12.72 31.90
CA LEU A 324 -17.45 -11.93 31.12
C LEU A 324 -18.13 -10.74 30.44
N HIS A 325 -17.44 -9.61 30.42
CA HIS A 325 -17.81 -8.50 29.56
C HIS A 325 -17.43 -8.83 28.12
N ALA A 326 -18.39 -8.81 27.23
CA ALA A 326 -18.20 -9.03 25.81
C ALA A 326 -18.80 -7.87 25.03
N LYS A 327 -18.48 -7.82 23.75
CA LYS A 327 -19.00 -6.83 22.82
C LYS A 327 -20.00 -7.50 21.89
N LYS A 328 -21.26 -7.04 21.88
CA LYS A 328 -22.34 -7.60 21.05
C LYS A 328 -22.44 -6.89 19.71
N VAL A 329 -22.62 -7.64 18.62
CA VAL A 329 -22.88 -7.15 17.26
C VAL A 329 -24.11 -7.82 16.68
N ALA A 330 -25.10 -7.03 16.27
CA ALA A 330 -26.22 -7.53 15.48
C ALA A 330 -25.78 -7.81 14.03
N LEU A 331 -26.26 -8.92 13.46
CA LEU A 331 -25.99 -9.29 12.07
C LEU A 331 -26.34 -8.12 11.13
N GLY A 332 -25.41 -7.69 10.29
CA GLY A 332 -25.61 -6.58 9.35
C GLY A 332 -25.52 -5.16 9.93
N LYS A 333 -25.28 -4.96 11.23
CA LYS A 333 -25.04 -3.63 11.81
C LYS A 333 -23.56 -3.41 12.11
N ALA A 334 -23.04 -2.29 11.60
CA ALA A 334 -21.60 -2.07 11.51
C ALA A 334 -20.98 -1.33 12.70
N LEU A 335 -21.74 -0.96 13.74
CA LEU A 335 -21.34 -0.34 15.03
C LEU A 335 -22.60 0.31 15.67
N PRO A 336 -22.58 0.64 16.98
CA PRO A 336 -21.55 0.32 17.97
C PRO A 336 -21.67 -1.13 18.49
N PHE A 337 -20.58 -1.64 19.06
CA PHE A 337 -20.67 -2.81 19.91
C PHE A 337 -21.33 -2.38 21.21
N GLU A 338 -22.44 -3.01 21.56
CA GLU A 338 -23.00 -2.85 22.89
C GLU A 338 -22.14 -3.66 23.85
N ASP A 339 -21.56 -2.99 24.85
CA ASP A 339 -20.89 -3.69 25.94
C ASP A 339 -21.97 -4.45 26.73
N VAL A 340 -21.83 -5.76 26.79
CA VAL A 340 -22.77 -6.67 27.45
C VAL A 340 -22.02 -7.53 28.45
N THR A 341 -22.66 -7.83 29.58
CA THR A 341 -22.13 -8.80 30.54
C THR A 341 -22.81 -10.14 30.31
N LEU A 342 -22.04 -11.13 29.89
CA LEU A 342 -22.52 -12.48 29.60
C LEU A 342 -22.25 -13.39 30.79
N GLN A 343 -23.22 -14.24 31.10
CA GLN A 343 -23.11 -15.28 32.13
C GLN A 343 -22.58 -16.58 31.50
N PRO A 344 -22.06 -17.54 32.30
CA PRO A 344 -21.71 -18.87 31.83
C PRO A 344 -22.83 -19.51 31.01
N ASN A 345 -22.55 -19.86 29.76
CA ASN A 345 -23.51 -20.48 28.86
C ASN A 345 -23.56 -22.00 29.09
N LYS A 346 -24.78 -22.54 29.15
CA LYS A 346 -25.02 -24.00 29.23
C LYS A 346 -24.96 -24.67 27.85
N LYS A 347 -25.31 -23.93 26.79
CA LYS A 347 -25.27 -24.39 25.40
C LYS A 347 -24.02 -23.85 24.70
N ALA A 348 -23.35 -24.70 23.94
CA ALA A 348 -22.22 -24.34 23.07
C ALA A 348 -22.58 -23.16 22.16
N TRP A 349 -21.67 -22.18 22.05
CA TRP A 349 -21.76 -21.13 21.05
C TRP A 349 -20.77 -21.40 19.92
N PHE A 350 -21.20 -21.24 18.67
CA PHE A 350 -20.35 -21.57 17.53
C PHE A 350 -19.28 -20.50 17.32
N MET A 351 -18.00 -20.90 17.31
CA MET A 351 -16.85 -20.04 17.04
C MET A 351 -16.71 -19.85 15.54
N TYR A 352 -17.06 -18.67 15.06
CA TYR A 352 -16.97 -18.35 13.64
C TYR A 352 -15.56 -17.93 13.23
N PHE A 353 -14.82 -17.30 14.15
CA PHE A 353 -13.48 -16.81 13.87
C PHE A 353 -12.67 -16.69 15.15
N ARG A 354 -11.39 -17.09 15.07
CA ARG A 354 -10.39 -16.89 16.12
C ARG A 354 -9.11 -16.34 15.52
N SER A 355 -8.57 -15.30 16.15
CA SER A 355 -7.23 -14.79 15.87
C SER A 355 -6.52 -14.41 17.17
N ASN A 356 -5.23 -14.72 17.24
CA ASN A 356 -4.36 -14.29 18.35
C ASN A 356 -3.90 -12.83 18.20
N GLY A 357 -4.31 -12.14 17.13
CA GLY A 357 -3.91 -10.77 16.83
C GLY A 357 -2.51 -10.67 16.23
N CYS A 358 -2.02 -9.44 16.11
CA CYS A 358 -0.70 -9.13 15.57
C CYS A 358 0.24 -8.72 16.70
N THR A 359 1.40 -9.38 16.78
CA THR A 359 2.47 -9.02 17.74
C THR A 359 3.04 -7.62 17.54
N SER A 360 2.75 -6.99 16.39
CA SER A 360 3.17 -5.63 16.04
C SER A 360 2.05 -4.59 16.12
N TYR A 361 0.97 -4.91 16.84
CA TYR A 361 -0.13 -3.98 17.10
C TYR A 361 0.31 -2.84 18.02
N ILE A 362 -0.09 -1.62 17.67
CA ILE A 362 0.02 -0.44 18.53
C ILE A 362 -1.38 0.14 18.80
N PRO A 363 -1.65 0.64 20.02
CA PRO A 363 -2.90 1.35 20.29
C PRO A 363 -2.96 2.64 19.47
N VAL A 364 -4.14 2.96 18.95
CA VAL A 364 -4.42 4.20 18.21
C VAL A 364 -5.67 4.86 18.77
N THR A 365 -5.70 6.19 18.77
CA THR A 365 -6.88 6.95 19.22
C THR A 365 -8.05 6.73 18.26
N SER A 366 -9.22 6.37 18.83
CA SER A 366 -10.44 6.15 18.05
C SER A 366 -10.92 7.44 17.37
N ILE A 367 -11.33 7.35 16.11
CA ILE A 367 -11.97 8.46 15.39
C ILE A 367 -13.39 8.69 15.91
N GLY A 368 -14.08 7.62 16.31
CA GLY A 368 -15.42 7.69 16.93
C GLY A 368 -16.48 8.40 16.08
N SER A 369 -16.40 8.30 14.74
CA SER A 369 -17.29 9.02 13.81
C SER A 369 -17.34 10.54 14.00
N SER A 370 -16.33 11.14 14.64
CA SER A 370 -16.27 12.57 14.94
C SER A 370 -15.25 13.28 14.06
N SER A 371 -15.70 14.26 13.27
CA SER A 371 -14.83 15.09 12.41
C SER A 371 -13.79 15.85 13.24
N ALA A 372 -14.17 16.34 14.42
CA ALA A 372 -13.27 17.05 15.33
C ALA A 372 -12.24 16.10 15.95
N GLN A 373 -12.61 14.87 16.27
CA GLN A 373 -11.66 13.86 16.75
C GLN A 373 -10.71 13.42 15.64
N LEU A 374 -11.19 13.22 14.41
CA LEU A 374 -10.35 12.90 13.25
C LEU A 374 -9.24 13.95 13.07
N ALA A 375 -9.61 15.24 13.15
CA ALA A 375 -8.66 16.34 13.07
C ALA A 375 -7.66 16.35 14.24
N ARG A 376 -8.12 16.10 15.48
CA ARG A 376 -7.24 15.97 16.66
C ARG A 376 -6.25 14.81 16.54
N ASN A 377 -6.60 13.75 15.81
CA ASN A 377 -5.73 12.59 15.59
C ASN A 377 -4.66 12.83 14.50
N ILE A 378 -4.64 13.97 13.79
CA ILE A 378 -3.67 14.25 12.72
C ILE A 378 -2.20 14.07 13.16
N PRO A 379 -1.74 14.64 14.30
CA PRO A 379 -0.34 14.52 14.71
C PRO A 379 0.04 13.07 15.01
N GLU A 380 -0.82 12.35 15.73
CA GLU A 380 -0.62 10.92 16.03
C GLU A 380 -0.57 10.08 14.76
N ALA A 381 -1.51 10.29 13.83
CA ALA A 381 -1.58 9.57 12.56
C ALA A 381 -0.30 9.77 11.73
N LEU A 382 0.17 11.01 11.61
CA LEU A 382 1.42 11.32 10.91
C LEU A 382 2.63 10.69 11.60
N ILE A 383 2.75 10.80 12.92
CA ILE A 383 3.88 10.22 13.67
C ILE A 383 3.93 8.71 13.47
N ASN A 384 2.77 8.06 13.61
CA ASN A 384 2.65 6.62 13.42
C ASN A 384 3.04 6.23 12.00
N ALA A 385 2.38 6.77 10.97
CA ALA A 385 2.63 6.38 9.59
C ALA A 385 4.00 6.78 9.06
N ALA A 386 4.52 7.97 9.42
CA ALA A 386 5.77 8.49 8.89
C ALA A 386 6.99 7.87 9.58
N PHE A 387 6.96 7.73 10.91
CA PHE A 387 8.17 7.43 11.69
C PHE A 387 8.20 6.08 12.38
N ARG A 388 7.05 5.46 12.71
CA ARG A 388 7.06 4.11 13.33
C ARG A 388 7.42 3.04 12.29
N PRO A 389 8.03 1.90 12.67
CA PRO A 389 8.34 1.47 14.04
C PRO A 389 9.45 2.31 14.68
N PHE A 390 9.36 2.52 15.99
CA PHE A 390 10.46 2.96 16.84
C PHE A 390 11.21 1.77 17.44
N PHE A 391 12.38 1.99 18.02
CA PHE A 391 13.18 0.91 18.64
C PHE A 391 12.42 0.14 19.74
N GLY A 392 11.60 0.83 20.54
CA GLY A 392 10.80 0.26 21.62
C GLY A 392 9.41 -0.25 21.20
N ASP A 393 9.04 -0.14 19.93
CA ASP A 393 7.73 -0.62 19.47
C ASP A 393 7.65 -2.15 19.49
N PRO A 394 6.44 -2.74 19.60
CA PRO A 394 6.27 -4.18 19.60
C PRO A 394 6.54 -4.81 18.22
N GLY A 395 6.68 -6.14 18.17
CA GLY A 395 6.96 -6.90 16.95
C GLY A 395 8.40 -7.43 16.85
N GLY A 396 8.62 -8.28 15.84
CA GLY A 396 9.87 -9.03 15.64
C GLY A 396 11.04 -8.18 15.14
N TRP A 397 12.21 -8.80 15.05
CA TRP A 397 13.49 -8.16 14.72
C TRP A 397 13.53 -7.49 13.33
N LEU A 398 12.74 -7.98 12.38
CA LEU A 398 12.62 -7.40 11.04
C LEU A 398 12.21 -5.91 11.05
N LYS A 399 11.58 -5.43 12.13
CA LYS A 399 11.21 -4.02 12.30
C LYS A 399 12.43 -3.09 12.26
N TYR A 400 13.61 -3.54 12.69
CA TYR A 400 14.81 -2.69 12.77
C TYR A 400 15.31 -2.24 11.39
N PHE A 401 15.10 -3.02 10.33
CA PHE A 401 15.39 -2.55 8.97
C PHE A 401 14.49 -1.36 8.58
N ALA A 402 13.21 -1.41 8.96
CA ALA A 402 12.29 -0.30 8.74
C ALA A 402 12.67 0.94 9.58
N VAL A 403 13.12 0.75 10.83
CA VAL A 403 13.64 1.85 11.67
C VAL A 403 14.82 2.55 10.98
N VAL A 404 15.81 1.77 10.52
CA VAL A 404 17.00 2.32 9.84
C VAL A 404 16.61 3.03 8.54
N GLU A 405 15.75 2.43 7.73
CA GLU A 405 15.25 3.06 6.50
C GLU A 405 14.56 4.40 6.79
N THR A 406 13.71 4.48 7.81
CA THR A 406 13.06 5.72 8.24
C THR A 406 14.09 6.78 8.62
N ILE A 407 15.09 6.43 9.46
CA ILE A 407 16.12 7.37 9.89
C ILE A 407 16.93 7.89 8.69
N VAL A 408 17.37 6.99 7.81
CA VAL A 408 18.16 7.34 6.62
C VAL A 408 17.35 8.23 5.68
N LEU A 409 16.10 7.85 5.37
CA LEU A 409 15.23 8.58 4.45
C LEU A 409 14.93 9.99 4.96
N PHE A 410 14.47 10.11 6.21
CA PHE A 410 14.11 11.41 6.77
C PHE A 410 15.35 12.26 7.06
N GLY A 411 16.45 11.66 7.55
CA GLY A 411 17.73 12.37 7.69
C GLY A 411 18.21 12.96 6.37
N TRP A 412 18.14 12.17 5.29
CA TRP A 412 18.47 12.67 3.96
C TRP A 412 17.48 13.73 3.45
N ALA A 413 16.18 13.54 3.68
CA ALA A 413 15.17 14.53 3.30
C ALA A 413 15.41 15.87 4.02
N PHE A 414 15.63 15.87 5.34
CA PHE A 414 15.95 17.08 6.10
C PHE A 414 17.21 17.76 5.59
N TYR A 415 18.26 16.99 5.29
CA TYR A 415 19.47 17.54 4.68
C TYR A 415 19.21 18.15 3.29
N ALA A 416 18.44 17.46 2.43
CA ALA A 416 18.08 17.94 1.11
C ALA A 416 17.24 19.23 1.16
N PHE A 417 16.41 19.40 2.20
CA PHE A 417 15.64 20.62 2.43
C PHE A 417 16.50 21.87 2.66
N SER A 418 17.76 21.72 3.08
CA SER A 418 18.70 22.85 3.17
C SER A 418 18.99 23.51 1.80
N PHE A 419 18.73 22.80 0.69
CA PHE A 419 18.91 23.30 -0.67
C PHE A 419 17.65 23.94 -1.25
N TRP A 420 16.54 24.03 -0.48
CA TRP A 420 15.25 24.54 -0.94
C TRP A 420 15.36 25.91 -1.63
N LYS A 421 16.08 26.87 -1.03
CA LYS A 421 16.20 28.23 -1.60
C LYS A 421 16.80 28.21 -3.00
N SER A 422 17.80 27.36 -3.23
CA SER A 422 18.52 27.21 -4.51
C SER A 422 17.74 26.49 -5.61
N ALA A 423 16.64 25.81 -5.27
CA ALA A 423 15.88 25.03 -6.24
C ALA A 423 15.08 25.94 -7.21
N ALA A 424 15.03 25.53 -8.48
CA ALA A 424 14.22 26.18 -9.50
C ALA A 424 12.73 26.13 -9.14
N LYS A 425 11.93 27.08 -9.63
CA LYS A 425 10.48 27.15 -9.36
C LYS A 425 9.77 25.85 -9.74
N GLN A 426 10.11 25.28 -10.90
CA GLN A 426 9.55 24.01 -11.36
C GLN A 426 9.88 22.85 -10.42
N THR A 427 11.13 22.74 -9.96
CA THR A 427 11.55 21.73 -8.98
C THR A 427 10.80 21.89 -7.65
N LYS A 428 10.66 23.12 -7.15
CA LYS A 428 9.89 23.41 -5.94
C LYS A 428 8.43 22.95 -6.06
N LEU A 429 7.81 23.17 -7.22
CA LEU A 429 6.45 22.71 -7.48
C LEU A 429 6.35 21.18 -7.49
N GLN A 430 7.25 20.49 -8.20
CA GLN A 430 7.31 19.02 -8.19
C GLN A 430 7.46 18.46 -6.78
N VAL A 431 8.36 19.05 -5.99
CA VAL A 431 8.62 18.65 -4.60
C VAL A 431 7.37 18.86 -3.72
N VAL A 432 6.72 20.01 -3.80
CA VAL A 432 5.51 20.29 -2.98
C VAL A 432 4.37 19.37 -3.37
N SER A 433 4.18 19.09 -4.67
CA SER A 433 3.18 18.12 -5.13
C SER A 433 3.47 16.71 -4.60
N LEU A 434 4.72 16.24 -4.69
CA LEU A 434 5.12 14.92 -4.17
C LEU A 434 4.93 14.82 -2.66
N LEU A 435 5.27 15.86 -1.91
CA LEU A 435 5.08 15.90 -0.46
C LEU A 435 3.62 15.98 -0.07
N LEU A 436 2.79 16.72 -0.80
CA LEU A 436 1.35 16.76 -0.56
C LEU A 436 0.75 15.36 -0.74
N PHE A 437 1.12 14.65 -1.82
CA PHE A 437 0.73 13.26 -2.02
C PHE A 437 1.18 12.37 -0.84
N ALA A 438 2.44 12.49 -0.41
CA ALA A 438 2.98 11.73 0.72
C ALA A 438 2.20 12.00 2.01
N VAL A 439 1.94 13.27 2.34
CA VAL A 439 1.18 13.66 3.55
C VAL A 439 -0.25 13.13 3.51
N CYS A 440 -0.96 13.28 2.39
CA CYS A 440 -2.32 12.74 2.23
C CYS A 440 -2.35 11.22 2.45
N LEU A 441 -1.37 10.50 1.91
CA LEU A 441 -1.29 9.05 2.04
C LEU A 441 -0.90 8.62 3.46
N LEU A 442 0.06 9.30 4.09
CA LEU A 442 0.49 9.02 5.47
C LEU A 442 -0.64 9.28 6.47
N LEU A 443 -1.44 10.34 6.28
CA LEU A 443 -2.62 10.60 7.09
C LEU A 443 -3.63 9.45 7.00
N LEU A 444 -3.97 9.04 5.78
CA LEU A 444 -4.92 7.95 5.57
C LEU A 444 -4.46 6.64 6.24
N ILE A 445 -3.19 6.29 6.06
CA ILE A 445 -2.61 5.08 6.66
C ILE A 445 -2.58 5.20 8.18
N GLY A 446 -2.14 6.35 8.71
CA GLY A 446 -1.97 6.59 10.15
C GLY A 446 -3.26 6.61 10.93
N TRP A 447 -4.36 7.06 10.32
CA TRP A 447 -5.69 6.99 10.93
C TRP A 447 -6.22 5.54 11.02
N ILE A 448 -5.91 4.70 10.03
CA ILE A 448 -6.59 3.42 9.85
C ILE A 448 -5.78 2.23 10.37
N THR A 449 -4.46 2.23 10.21
CA THR A 449 -3.64 1.01 10.27
C THR A 449 -2.81 0.96 11.57
N PRO A 450 -3.20 0.18 12.60
CA PRO A 450 -2.48 0.08 13.87
C PRO A 450 -1.48 -1.08 13.91
N VAL A 451 -1.29 -1.81 12.80
CA VAL A 451 -0.36 -2.95 12.71
C VAL A 451 0.88 -2.49 11.97
N LEU A 452 2.04 -2.47 12.65
CA LEU A 452 3.27 -1.87 12.10
C LEU A 452 3.73 -2.55 10.81
N GLY A 453 3.62 -3.88 10.70
CA GLY A 453 3.97 -4.60 9.47
C GLY A 453 3.14 -4.15 8.27
N ALA A 454 1.82 -4.02 8.45
CA ALA A 454 0.91 -3.52 7.41
C ALA A 454 1.18 -2.05 7.08
N MET A 455 1.46 -1.22 8.10
CA MET A 455 1.77 0.19 7.94
C MET A 455 3.03 0.41 7.09
N VAL A 456 4.12 -0.32 7.37
CA VAL A 456 5.37 -0.26 6.61
C VAL A 456 5.13 -0.65 5.14
N ARG A 457 4.31 -1.67 4.87
CA ARG A 457 3.90 -2.07 3.53
C ARG A 457 3.07 -1.01 2.80
N TYR A 458 2.10 -0.39 3.48
CA TYR A 458 1.16 0.52 2.84
C TYR A 458 1.75 1.89 2.55
N ARG A 459 2.73 2.35 3.33
CA ARG A 459 3.34 3.69 3.20
C ARG A 459 4.42 3.80 2.12
N ILE A 460 4.77 2.71 1.46
CA ILE A 460 5.84 2.68 0.44
C ILE A 460 5.70 3.77 -0.63
N PRO A 461 4.50 4.03 -1.20
CA PRO A 461 4.35 5.09 -2.19
C PRO A 461 4.68 6.48 -1.63
N ALA A 462 4.38 6.73 -0.36
CA ALA A 462 4.73 7.98 0.33
C ALA A 462 6.25 8.07 0.55
N TYR A 463 6.89 6.98 0.95
CA TYR A 463 8.36 6.92 1.11
C TYR A 463 9.07 7.16 -0.21
N LEU A 464 8.58 6.58 -1.31
CA LEU A 464 9.08 6.88 -2.65
C LEU A 464 8.93 8.36 -3.00
N ALA A 465 7.77 8.97 -2.72
CA ALA A 465 7.55 10.39 -2.99
C ALA A 465 8.47 11.30 -2.16
N ILE A 466 8.70 10.98 -0.89
CA ILE A 466 9.65 11.70 -0.01
C ILE A 466 11.08 11.54 -0.53
N PHE A 467 11.47 10.32 -0.93
CA PHE A 467 12.77 10.05 -1.53
C PHE A 467 12.98 10.89 -2.80
N LEU A 468 11.99 10.94 -3.69
CA LEU A 468 12.06 11.73 -4.92
C LEU A 468 12.13 13.23 -4.64
N ALA A 469 11.34 13.71 -3.67
CA ALA A 469 11.39 15.10 -3.23
C ALA A 469 12.81 15.47 -2.74
N ALA A 470 13.42 14.63 -1.91
CA ALA A 470 14.80 14.81 -1.44
C ALA A 470 15.82 14.76 -2.59
N ALA A 471 15.69 13.80 -3.51
CA ALA A 471 16.55 13.65 -4.68
C ALA A 471 16.54 14.91 -5.58
N LEU A 472 15.36 15.48 -5.79
CA LEU A 472 15.15 16.67 -6.62
C LEU A 472 15.72 17.94 -6.01
N LEU A 473 15.64 18.07 -4.67
CA LEU A 473 16.20 19.21 -3.95
C LEU A 473 17.72 19.14 -3.79
N PHE A 474 18.28 17.95 -3.63
CA PHE A 474 19.70 17.79 -3.36
C PHE A 474 20.59 18.43 -4.44
N ARG A 475 21.66 19.10 -4.00
CA ARG A 475 22.69 19.73 -4.85
C ARG A 475 24.09 19.33 -4.36
N LYS A 476 25.03 19.14 -5.30
CA LYS A 476 26.42 18.74 -5.02
C LYS A 476 27.19 19.82 -4.25
N THR A 477 26.86 21.09 -4.47
CA THR A 477 27.39 22.24 -3.74
C THR A 477 26.22 23.09 -3.25
N LYS A 478 26.26 23.54 -1.99
CA LYS A 478 25.44 24.71 -1.61
C LYS A 478 25.95 25.86 -2.48
N PRO A 479 25.08 26.72 -3.04
CA PRO A 479 25.57 27.97 -3.60
C PRO A 479 26.30 28.66 -2.44
N THR A 480 27.62 28.73 -2.53
CA THR A 480 28.40 29.57 -1.62
C THR A 480 27.83 30.96 -1.75
N GLU A 481 27.47 31.58 -0.63
CA GLU A 481 27.19 33.02 -0.56
C GLU A 481 28.50 33.78 -0.87
N THR A 482 28.93 33.76 -2.12
CA THR A 482 29.89 34.72 -2.62
C THR A 482 29.10 35.96 -2.95
N TRP A 483 29.00 36.84 -1.95
CA TRP A 483 28.85 38.27 -2.17
C TRP A 483 30.08 38.73 -2.95
N GLU A 484 30.06 38.53 -4.28
CA GLU A 484 30.90 39.33 -5.16
C GLU A 484 30.39 40.76 -5.03
N LYS A 485 31.12 41.51 -4.19
CA LYS A 485 31.11 42.96 -4.18
C LYS A 485 31.21 43.42 -5.63
N LEU A 486 30.15 44.03 -6.14
CA LEU A 486 30.23 44.86 -7.34
C LEU A 486 31.29 45.94 -7.05
N PRO A 487 32.29 46.14 -7.93
CA PRO A 487 33.17 47.29 -7.84
C PRO A 487 32.32 48.57 -7.93
N SER A 488 32.64 49.49 -7.03
CA SER A 488 32.05 50.84 -6.86
C SER A 488 32.00 51.65 -8.13
#